data_AF-A0A8S9ZUT1-F1
#
_entry.id   AF-A0A8S9ZUT1-F1
#
_cell.length_a   1.000
_cell.length_b   1.000
_cell.length_c   1.000
_cell.angle_alpha   90.00
_cell.angle_beta   90.00
_cell.angle_gamma   90.00
#
_symmetry.space_group_name_H-M   'P 1'
#
loop_
_entity.id
_entity.type
_entity.pdbx_description
1 polymer ?
#
loop_
_entity_poly.entity_id
_entity_poly.type
_entity_poly.pdbx_seq_one_letter_code
_entity_poly.pdbx_strand_id
1 'polypeptide(L)' 'YLLRFTQPALNSVCAIVGSVLAQEAIKALSQNDVPLKNIFLYSPIDSSGTVCEISA' A
#
# COMPACT_ATOMS: atom_id res chain seq x y z
N TYR A 1 16.29 -0.15 -17.89
CA TYR A 1 16.30 -0.20 -16.41
C TYR A 1 14.90 -0.32 -15.80
N LEU A 2 13.89 0.45 -16.22
CA LEU A 2 12.50 0.36 -15.68
C LEU A 2 11.81 -1.00 -15.87
N LEU A 3 12.04 -1.69 -16.98
CA LEU A 3 11.39 -2.98 -17.29
C LEU A 3 11.77 -4.14 -16.34
N ARG A 4 12.86 -4.03 -15.55
CA ARG A 4 13.21 -5.04 -14.53
C ARG A 4 12.32 -4.95 -13.29
N PHE A 5 11.72 -3.79 -13.01
CA PHE A 5 10.82 -3.60 -11.86
C PHE A 5 9.37 -3.98 -12.17
N THR A 6 9.02 -4.12 -13.46
CA THR A 6 7.65 -4.43 -13.92
C THR A 6 7.49 -5.86 -14.44
N GLN A 7 8.57 -6.65 -14.48
CA GLN A 7 8.52 -8.09 -14.81
C GLN A 7 7.79 -8.82 -13.66
N PRO A 8 6.92 -9.82 -13.93
CA PRO A 8 5.73 -10.09 -13.13
C PRO A 8 6.04 -10.41 -11.67
N ALA A 9 6.07 -9.37 -10.85
CA ALA A 9 6.09 -9.40 -9.39
C ALA A 9 4.67 -9.59 -8.86
N LEU A 10 3.93 -10.56 -9.41
CA LEU A 10 2.60 -10.91 -8.92
C LEU A 10 2.62 -11.49 -7.50
N ASN A 11 3.79 -11.72 -6.87
CA ASN A 11 3.90 -12.42 -5.58
C ASN A 11 3.98 -11.51 -4.35
N SER A 12 5.03 -10.69 -4.16
CA SER A 12 5.31 -10.07 -2.86
C SER A 12 4.82 -8.63 -2.77
N VAL A 13 4.99 -7.82 -3.82
CA VAL A 13 4.51 -6.43 -3.82
C VAL A 13 2.99 -6.37 -3.78
N CYS A 14 2.32 -7.19 -4.59
CA CYS A 14 0.85 -7.32 -4.58
C CYS A 14 0.34 -7.84 -3.23
N ALA A 15 1.02 -8.81 -2.61
CA ALA A 15 0.64 -9.30 -1.29
C ALA A 15 0.78 -8.20 -0.22
N ILE A 16 1.89 -7.45 -0.21
CA ILE A 16 2.12 -6.37 0.75
C ILE A 16 1.09 -5.25 0.55
N VAL A 17 1.01 -4.67 -0.65
CA VAL A 17 0.07 -3.57 -0.93
C VAL A 17 -1.38 -4.02 -0.76
N GLY A 18 -1.72 -5.23 -1.20
CA GLY A 18 -3.05 -5.82 -1.05
C GLY A 18 -3.44 -6.05 0.41
N SER A 19 -2.50 -6.49 1.26
CA SER A 19 -2.75 -6.65 2.70
C SER A 19 -3.03 -5.31 3.40
N VAL A 20 -2.25 -4.27 3.08
CA VAL A 20 -2.47 -2.92 3.62
C VAL A 20 -3.83 -2.40 3.17
N LEU A 21 -4.13 -2.48 1.86
CA LEU A 21 -5.43 -2.07 1.33
C LEU A 21 -6.61 -2.80 1.99
N ALA A 22 -6.51 -4.12 2.15
CA ALA A 22 -7.56 -4.92 2.77
C ALA A 22 -7.77 -4.52 4.24
N GLN A 23 -6.68 -4.30 4.99
CA GLN A 23 -6.77 -3.85 6.36
C GLN A 23 -7.44 -2.47 6.45
N GLU A 24 -7.08 -1.52 5.59
CA GLU A 24 -7.69 -0.19 5.56
C GLU A 24 -9.18 -0.24 5.17
N ALA A 25 -9.56 -1.14 4.27
CA ALA A 25 -10.97 -1.41 3.97
C ALA A 25 -11.72 -1.94 5.20
N ILE A 26 -11.13 -2.87 5.96
CA ILE A 26 -11.73 -3.39 7.21
C ILE A 26 -11.90 -2.27 8.23
N LYS A 27 -10.89 -1.41 8.43
CA LYS A 27 -11.00 -0.27 9.36
C LYS A 27 -12.13 0.68 8.95
N ALA A 28 -12.18 1.04 7.67
CA ALA A 28 -13.21 1.93 7.13
C ALA A 28 -14.63 1.35 7.26
N LEU A 29 -14.80 0.06 6.97
CA LEU A 29 -16.11 -0.60 7.02
C LEU A 29 -16.57 -0.92 8.45
N SER A 30 -15.64 -1.32 9.33
CA SER A 30 -15.97 -1.67 10.72
C SER A 30 -16.16 -0.46 11.63
N GLN A 31 -15.64 0.70 11.25
CA GLN A 31 -15.59 1.93 12.07
C GLN A 31 -14.93 1.72 13.44
N ASN A 32 -14.08 0.69 13.57
CA ASN A 32 -13.46 0.28 14.84
C ASN A 32 -11.99 0.74 14.96
N ASP A 33 -11.46 1.42 13.94
CA ASP A 33 -10.12 2.02 13.93
C ASP A 33 -10.08 3.15 12.88
N VAL A 34 -9.09 4.02 12.96
CA VAL A 34 -8.91 5.16 12.05
C VAL A 34 -8.15 4.71 10.80
N PRO A 35 -8.73 4.85 9.58
CA PRO A 35 -8.02 4.59 8.35
C PRO A 35 -6.86 5.56 8.12
N LEU A 36 -5.88 5.14 7.33
CA LEU A 36 -4.77 5.97 6.86
C LEU A 36 -5.29 7.18 6.07
N LYS A 37 -4.53 8.27 6.13
CA LYS A 37 -4.83 9.51 5.43
C LYS A 37 -4.48 9.42 3.94
N ASN A 38 -5.42 8.93 3.14
CA ASN A 38 -5.49 9.01 1.68
C ASN A 38 -4.46 8.20 0.86
N ILE A 39 -3.16 8.28 1.13
CA ILE A 39 -2.13 7.66 0.28
C ILE A 39 -1.13 6.83 1.08
N PHE A 40 -0.90 5.61 0.60
CA PHE A 40 0.18 4.72 1.03
C PHE A 40 1.09 4.40 -0.16
N LEU A 41 2.38 4.66 -0.02
CA LEU A 41 3.42 4.37 -1.02
C LEU A 41 4.32 3.26 -0.51
N TYR A 42 4.55 2.24 -1.33
CA TYR A 42 5.46 1.14 -1.02
C TYR A 42 6.61 1.09 -2.04
N SER A 43 7.84 1.04 -1.53
CA SER A 43 9.06 0.87 -2.33
C SER A 43 9.60 -0.56 -2.14
N PRO A 44 9.62 -1.39 -3.19
CA PRO A 44 10.19 -2.74 -3.10
C PRO A 44 11.73 -2.76 -3.10
N ILE A 45 12.40 -1.62 -3.30
CA ILE A 45 13.86 -1.53 -3.38
C ILE A 45 14.49 -1.65 -1.98
N ASP A 46 13.87 -1.00 -1.00
CA ASP A 46 14.28 -0.90 0.40
C ASP A 46 13.19 -1.43 1.35
N SER A 47 12.10 -1.97 0.80
CA SER A 47 10.93 -2.49 1.54
C SER A 47 10.29 -1.46 2.47
N SER A 48 10.40 -0.17 2.14
CA SER A 48 9.82 0.92 2.93
C SER A 48 8.37 1.20 2.54
N GLY A 49 7.56 1.59 3.53
CA GLY A 49 6.20 2.05 3.37
C GLY A 49 6.05 3.45 3.95
N THR A 50 5.49 4.39 3.18
CA THR A 50 5.27 5.78 3.59
C THR A 50 3.80 6.14 3.45
N VAL A 51 3.24 6.74 4.50
CA VAL A 51 1.88 7.32 4.48
C VAL A 51 2.00 8.80 4.16
N CYS A 52 1.28 9.25 3.16
CA CYS A 52 1.29 10.64 2.70
C CYS A 52 -0.11 11.23 2.78
N GLU A 53 -0.23 12.39 3.41
CA GLU A 53 -1.45 13.18 3.38
C GLU A 53 -1.35 14.20 2.25
N ILE A 54 -2.28 14.11 1.29
CA ILE A 54 -2.49 15.16 0.30
C ILE A 54 -3.81 15.83 0.65
N SER A 55 -3.74 17.13 0.92
CA SER A 55 -4.90 18.01 1.06
C SER A 55 -5.30 18.52 -0.32
N ALA A 56 -6.60 18.46 -0.64
CA ALA A 56 -7.17 19.04 -1.85
C ALA A 56 -7.31 20.56 -1.73
#